data_AF-A0ABD1HAJ1-F1
#
_entry.id   AF-A0ABD1HAJ1-F1
#
_cell.length_a   1.000
_cell.length_b   1.000
_cell.length_c   1.000
_cell.angle_alpha   90.00
_cell.angle_beta   90.00
_cell.angle_gamma   90.00
#
_symmetry.space_group_name_H-M   'P 1'
#
loop_
_entity.id
_entity.type
_entity.pdbx_description
1 polymer ?
#
loop_
_entity_poly.entity_id
_entity_poly.type
_entity_poly.pdbx_seq_one_letter_code
_entity_poly.pdbx_strand_id
1 'polypeptide(L)'
;MGNLESPYAQVTAFYSYWLGFTTVLDFFWADQYDAMAGPNRKSRRGLAEFVKKRDKRVIDMQIKRNEEMERRKEEGKQRKKELERQKAEKARNYEEPEWARVEAIEEDEAEDALEEKKNEFYCVACSKKFRSDKQWKNHEQSKKHKEKAAELREAFREEDIEYEEEALHNQGCYQAWYSFWMNDQKSAVQVDGSGCTPYSWCTTCAVLFKNGNMSTEMISSVWLKVLIHLFDLRLGEHI
;
A
#
# COMPACT_ATOMS: atom_id res chain seq x y z
N MET A 1 -48.13 26.49 -35.34
CA MET A 1 -47.87 26.48 -33.88
C MET A 1 -47.55 27.91 -33.49
N GLY A 2 -48.45 28.57 -32.76
CA GLY A 2 -48.46 30.02 -32.57
C GLY A 2 -49.27 30.78 -33.65
N ASN A 3 -49.87 31.89 -33.25
CA ASN A 3 -50.56 32.88 -34.08
C ASN A 3 -50.14 34.30 -33.64
N LEU A 4 -50.63 35.34 -34.33
CA LEU A 4 -50.30 36.75 -34.02
C LEU A 4 -50.71 37.19 -32.61
N GLU A 5 -51.65 36.51 -31.97
CA GLU A 5 -52.20 36.85 -30.65
C GLU A 5 -51.61 35.98 -29.52
N SER A 6 -50.62 35.15 -29.82
CA SER A 6 -50.05 34.23 -28.83
C SER A 6 -49.31 35.00 -27.73
N PRO A 7 -49.61 34.76 -26.44
CA PRO A 7 -49.02 35.49 -25.33
C PRO A 7 -47.51 35.24 -25.26
N TYR A 8 -46.74 36.27 -24.89
CA TYR A 8 -45.28 36.22 -24.89
C TYR A 8 -44.73 35.01 -24.11
N ALA A 9 -45.34 34.63 -23.00
CA ALA A 9 -44.96 33.44 -22.23
C ALA A 9 -45.00 32.14 -23.05
N GLN A 10 -45.99 31.97 -23.93
CA GLN A 10 -46.09 30.81 -24.83
C GLN A 10 -45.00 30.86 -25.91
N VAL A 11 -44.73 32.05 -26.44
CA VAL A 11 -43.68 32.27 -27.44
C VAL A 11 -42.31 31.95 -26.86
N THR A 12 -42.02 32.44 -25.64
CA THR A 12 -40.78 32.15 -24.93
C THR A 12 -40.64 30.66 -24.65
N ALA A 13 -41.68 30.00 -24.12
CA ALA A 13 -41.64 28.56 -23.86
C ALA A 13 -41.36 27.74 -25.13
N PHE A 14 -41.98 28.11 -26.25
CA PHE A 14 -41.75 27.47 -27.55
C PHE A 14 -40.28 27.62 -27.99
N TYR A 15 -39.75 28.85 -28.04
CA TYR A 15 -38.37 29.06 -28.48
C TYR A 15 -37.34 28.51 -27.50
N SER A 16 -37.60 28.54 -26.19
CA SER A 16 -36.76 27.88 -25.19
C SER A 16 -36.67 26.36 -25.43
N TYR A 17 -37.78 25.72 -25.79
CA TYR A 17 -37.77 24.30 -26.17
C TYR A 17 -36.95 24.07 -27.44
N TRP A 18 -37.15 24.87 -28.49
CA TRP A 18 -36.44 24.71 -29.77
C TRP A 18 -34.96 25.06 -29.70
N LEU A 19 -34.56 26.00 -28.84
CA LEU A 19 -33.15 26.32 -28.59
C LEU A 19 -32.42 25.17 -27.87
N GLY A 20 -33.15 24.38 -27.07
CA GLY A 20 -32.64 23.18 -26.41
C GLY A 20 -32.95 21.88 -27.16
N PHE A 21 -33.50 21.95 -28.38
CA PHE A 21 -33.92 20.76 -29.11
C PHE A 21 -32.72 19.91 -29.52
N THR A 22 -32.72 18.66 -29.08
CA THR A 22 -31.78 17.64 -29.51
C THR A 22 -32.56 16.54 -30.24
N THR A 23 -32.11 16.18 -31.44
CA THR A 23 -32.73 15.07 -32.19
C THR A 23 -32.28 13.74 -31.60
N VAL A 24 -33.19 12.77 -31.52
CA VAL A 24 -32.84 11.35 -31.22
C VAL A 24 -32.15 10.68 -32.43
N LEU A 25 -32.16 11.33 -33.59
CA LEU A 25 -31.46 10.84 -34.78
C LEU A 25 -29.95 10.88 -34.57
N ASP A 26 -29.32 9.74 -34.78
CA ASP A 26 -27.92 9.49 -34.48
C ASP A 26 -26.99 9.76 -35.68
N PHE A 27 -27.55 10.08 -36.86
CA PHE A 27 -26.86 10.45 -38.10
C PHE A 27 -25.69 9.52 -38.51
N PHE A 28 -25.58 8.32 -37.93
CA PHE A 28 -24.49 7.37 -38.20
C PHE A 28 -24.44 6.95 -39.67
N TRP A 29 -25.59 6.91 -40.34
CA TRP A 29 -25.69 6.58 -41.76
C TRP A 29 -25.01 7.59 -42.69
N ALA A 30 -24.78 8.82 -42.23
CA ALA A 30 -24.08 9.86 -42.97
C ALA A 30 -22.58 9.93 -42.63
N ASP A 31 -22.12 9.12 -41.67
CA ASP A 31 -20.70 9.08 -41.33
C ASP A 31 -19.90 8.41 -42.45
N GLN A 32 -18.92 9.15 -42.98
CA GLN A 32 -18.01 8.64 -44.01
C GLN A 32 -17.18 7.47 -43.50
N TYR A 33 -17.01 7.35 -42.18
CA TYR A 33 -16.12 6.39 -41.54
C TYR A 33 -16.87 5.40 -40.64
N ASP A 34 -17.74 4.58 -41.23
CA ASP A 34 -18.45 3.52 -40.51
C ASP A 34 -17.51 2.38 -40.08
N ALA A 35 -17.10 2.39 -38.81
CA ALA A 35 -16.29 1.34 -38.20
C ALA A 35 -16.94 -0.06 -38.19
N MET A 36 -18.26 -0.14 -38.43
CA MET A 36 -19.03 -1.38 -38.45
C MET A 36 -19.21 -1.98 -39.85
N ALA A 37 -18.90 -1.22 -40.91
CA ALA A 37 -18.98 -1.67 -42.30
C ALA A 37 -17.99 -2.80 -42.66
N GLY A 38 -17.03 -3.12 -41.79
CA GLY A 38 -16.05 -4.18 -42.02
C GLY A 38 -16.69 -5.58 -42.05
N PRO A 39 -16.33 -6.46 -43.00
CA PRO A 39 -16.98 -7.77 -43.18
C PRO A 39 -16.72 -8.75 -42.02
N ASN A 40 -15.67 -8.54 -41.22
CA ASN A 40 -15.26 -9.44 -40.14
C ASN A 40 -14.86 -8.63 -38.91
N ARG A 41 -14.94 -9.22 -37.69
CA ARG A 41 -14.60 -8.55 -36.41
C ARG A 41 -13.18 -7.92 -36.41
N LYS A 42 -12.21 -8.59 -37.03
CA LYS A 42 -10.83 -8.07 -37.15
C LYS A 42 -10.76 -6.80 -38.02
N SER A 43 -11.49 -6.79 -39.13
CA SER A 43 -11.57 -5.64 -40.04
C SER A 43 -12.25 -4.45 -39.36
N ARG A 44 -13.37 -4.68 -38.66
CA ARG A 44 -14.06 -3.65 -37.86
C ARG A 44 -13.18 -3.03 -36.78
N ARG A 45 -12.41 -3.85 -36.06
CA ARG A 45 -11.43 -3.35 -35.07
C ARG A 45 -10.34 -2.50 -35.72
N GLY A 46 -9.76 -2.95 -36.82
CA GLY A 46 -8.74 -2.18 -37.55
C GLY A 46 -9.28 -0.86 -38.08
N LEU A 47 -10.52 -0.85 -38.57
CA LEU A 47 -11.18 0.37 -39.04
C LEU A 47 -11.48 1.33 -37.88
N ALA A 48 -12.02 0.83 -36.76
CA ALA A 48 -12.24 1.65 -35.56
C ALA A 48 -10.95 2.30 -35.05
N GLU A 49 -9.83 1.56 -35.04
CA GLU A 49 -8.51 2.08 -34.68
C GLU A 49 -8.02 3.15 -35.67
N PHE A 50 -8.22 2.92 -36.97
CA PHE A 50 -7.87 3.86 -38.03
C PHE A 50 -8.64 5.19 -37.92
N VAL A 51 -9.94 5.12 -37.64
CA VAL A 51 -10.82 6.28 -37.46
C VAL A 51 -10.43 7.03 -36.19
N LYS A 52 -10.27 6.32 -35.07
CA LYS A 52 -9.85 6.90 -33.79
C LYS A 52 -8.51 7.62 -33.89
N LYS A 53 -7.57 7.11 -34.69
CA LYS A 53 -6.24 7.73 -34.89
C LYS A 53 -6.30 9.02 -35.70
N ARG A 54 -7.33 9.22 -36.52
CA ARG A 54 -7.51 10.41 -37.37
C ARG A 54 -8.55 11.40 -36.85
N ASP A 55 -9.42 10.97 -35.95
CA ASP A 55 -10.41 11.85 -35.35
C ASP A 55 -9.69 13.00 -34.62
N LYS A 56 -9.86 14.21 -35.16
CA LYS A 56 -9.24 15.43 -34.64
C LYS A 56 -9.54 15.60 -33.15
N ARG A 57 -10.75 15.27 -32.68
CA ARG A 57 -11.14 15.40 -31.27
C ARG A 57 -10.31 14.50 -30.37
N VAL A 58 -10.04 13.28 -30.84
CA VAL A 58 -9.22 12.30 -30.12
C VAL A 58 -7.76 12.76 -30.11
N ILE A 59 -7.24 13.24 -31.25
CA ILE A 59 -5.88 13.77 -31.35
C ILE A 59 -5.69 14.97 -30.41
N ASP A 60 -6.59 15.96 -30.46
CA ASP A 60 -6.53 17.17 -29.64
C ASP A 60 -6.58 16.82 -28.14
N MET A 61 -7.44 15.87 -27.75
CA MET A 61 -7.50 15.38 -26.37
C MET A 61 -6.21 14.67 -25.94
N GLN A 62 -5.62 13.85 -26.83
CA GLN A 62 -4.38 13.13 -26.57
C GLN A 62 -3.20 14.10 -26.43
N ILE A 63 -3.11 15.12 -27.29
CA ILE A 63 -2.10 16.18 -27.25
C ILE A 63 -2.20 16.93 -25.92
N LYS A 64 -3.40 17.41 -25.57
CA LYS A 64 -3.63 18.15 -24.32
C LYS A 64 -3.25 17.33 -23.09
N ARG A 65 -3.57 16.04 -23.07
CA ARG A 65 -3.18 15.12 -21.99
C ARG A 65 -1.66 14.95 -21.92
N ASN A 66 -0.99 14.82 -23.07
CA ASN A 66 0.46 14.65 -23.12
C ASN A 66 1.21 15.92 -22.67
N GLU A 67 0.73 17.09 -23.12
CA GLU A 67 1.22 18.40 -22.68
C GLU A 67 1.08 18.58 -21.17
N GLU A 68 -0.07 18.20 -20.60
CA GLU A 68 -0.30 18.25 -19.15
C GLU A 68 0.65 17.32 -18.39
N MET A 69 0.88 16.11 -18.89
CA MET A 69 1.80 15.15 -18.27
C MET A 69 3.25 15.67 -18.28
N GLU A 70 3.72 16.22 -19.40
CA GLU A 70 5.07 16.81 -19.47
C GLU A 70 5.17 18.07 -18.58
N ARG A 71 4.13 18.89 -18.48
CA ARG A 71 4.07 20.01 -17.52
C ARG A 71 4.22 19.52 -16.08
N ARG A 72 3.44 18.51 -15.67
CA ARG A 72 3.52 17.93 -14.31
C ARG A 72 4.89 17.33 -14.02
N LYS A 73 5.54 16.73 -15.03
CA LYS A 73 6.89 16.17 -14.93
C LYS A 73 7.94 17.25 -14.75
N GLU A 74 7.83 18.37 -15.46
CA GLU A 74 8.77 19.49 -15.32
C GLU A 74 8.59 20.21 -13.98
N GLU A 75 7.35 20.47 -13.55
CA GLU A 75 7.05 20.99 -12.20
C GLU A 75 7.59 20.05 -11.11
N GLY A 76 7.45 18.73 -11.29
CA GLY A 76 8.00 17.73 -10.38
C GLY A 76 9.53 17.79 -10.28
N LYS A 77 10.24 17.92 -11.42
CA LYS A 77 11.70 18.11 -11.44
C LYS A 77 12.11 19.41 -10.77
N GLN A 78 11.41 20.51 -11.03
CA GLN A 78 11.69 21.81 -10.41
C GLN A 78 11.51 21.74 -8.88
N ARG A 79 10.40 21.16 -8.42
CA ARG A 79 10.13 20.96 -6.98
C ARG A 79 11.18 20.09 -6.30
N LYS A 80 11.64 19.04 -6.98
CA LYS A 80 12.71 18.16 -6.47
C LYS A 80 14.03 18.93 -6.33
N LYS A 81 14.46 19.65 -7.38
CA LYS A 81 15.67 20.48 -7.35
C LYS A 81 15.62 21.54 -6.24
N GLU A 82 14.46 22.17 -6.05
CA GLU A 82 14.26 23.16 -5.00
C GLU A 82 14.38 22.54 -3.60
N LEU A 83 13.76 21.38 -3.38
CA LEU A 83 13.86 20.66 -2.12
C LEU A 83 15.30 20.22 -1.83
N GLU A 84 16.03 19.75 -2.85
CA GLU A 84 17.45 19.39 -2.73
C GLU A 84 18.30 20.62 -2.39
N ARG A 85 18.04 21.77 -3.02
CA ARG A 85 18.71 23.03 -2.71
C ARG A 85 18.48 23.46 -1.27
N GLN A 86 17.22 23.42 -0.80
CA GLN A 86 16.87 23.74 0.58
C GLN A 86 17.49 22.77 1.59
N LYS A 87 17.51 21.46 1.28
CA LYS A 87 18.19 20.47 2.12
C LYS A 87 19.69 20.73 2.18
N ALA A 88 20.32 21.04 1.05
CA ALA A 88 21.74 21.36 1.00
C ALA A 88 22.06 22.66 1.76
N GLU A 89 21.20 23.68 1.70
CA GLU A 89 21.34 24.91 2.47
C GLU A 89 21.19 24.66 3.98
N LYS A 90 20.16 23.90 4.38
CA LYS A 90 19.98 23.47 5.78
C LYS A 90 21.17 22.67 6.29
N ALA A 91 21.73 21.78 5.47
CA ALA A 91 22.92 21.02 5.82
C ALA A 91 24.16 21.90 5.94
N ARG A 92 24.33 22.92 5.09
CA ARG A 92 25.41 23.90 5.19
C ARG A 92 25.30 24.79 6.42
N ASN A 93 24.07 25.14 6.82
CA ASN A 93 23.78 25.97 7.99
C ASN A 93 23.51 25.14 9.26
N TYR A 94 23.81 23.84 9.25
CA TYR A 94 23.65 23.01 10.43
C TYR A 94 24.81 23.27 11.38
N GLU A 95 24.50 23.83 12.55
CA GLU A 95 25.41 23.95 13.68
C GLU A 95 25.09 22.84 14.68
N GLU A 96 26.11 22.08 15.09
CA GLU A 96 25.93 21.01 16.06
C GLU A 96 25.45 21.60 17.40
N PRO A 97 24.32 21.10 17.94
CA PRO A 97 23.88 21.50 19.26
C PRO A 97 24.95 21.24 20.32
N GLU A 98 25.00 22.08 21.37
CA GLU A 98 25.95 21.97 22.49
C GLU A 98 25.99 20.55 23.11
N TRP A 99 24.85 19.86 23.19
CA TRP A 99 24.77 18.49 23.73
C TRP A 99 25.35 17.41 22.79
N ALA A 100 25.56 17.72 21.51
CA ALA A 100 26.16 16.85 20.50
C ALA A 100 27.64 17.20 20.23
N ARG A 101 28.10 18.36 20.71
CA ARG A 101 29.49 18.80 20.60
C ARG A 101 30.36 17.93 21.50
N VAL A 102 31.21 17.10 20.90
CA VAL A 102 32.25 16.38 21.64
C VAL A 102 33.38 17.39 21.90
N GLU A 103 33.49 17.87 23.14
CA GLU A 103 34.65 18.66 23.54
C GLU A 103 35.90 17.80 23.35
N ALA A 104 36.87 18.30 22.56
CA ALA A 104 38.19 17.71 22.45
C ALA A 104 38.92 17.95 23.77
N ILE A 105 38.66 17.07 24.73
CA ILE A 105 39.44 16.94 25.95
C ILE A 105 40.86 16.55 25.50
N GLU A 106 41.88 17.28 25.98
CA GLU A 106 43.29 17.01 25.68
C GLU A 106 43.60 15.52 25.93
N GLU A 107 44.03 14.82 24.87
CA GLU A 107 44.16 13.36 24.80
C GLU A 107 45.07 12.76 25.90
N ASP A 108 46.02 13.54 26.42
CA ASP A 108 47.16 13.01 27.17
C ASP A 108 46.86 12.67 28.65
N GLU A 109 45.84 13.24 29.29
CA GLU A 109 45.48 12.94 30.70
C GLU A 109 44.19 12.12 30.85
N ALA A 110 43.36 12.08 29.80
CA ALA A 110 42.09 11.34 29.81
C ALA A 110 42.23 9.90 29.29
N GLU A 111 43.22 9.59 28.45
CA GLU A 111 43.43 8.23 27.92
C GLU A 111 43.78 7.22 29.03
N ASP A 112 44.71 7.55 29.92
CA ASP A 112 45.17 6.66 31.00
C ASP A 112 44.04 6.33 32.00
N ALA A 113 43.15 7.29 32.28
CA ALA A 113 42.00 7.09 33.17
C ALA A 113 40.82 6.36 32.48
N LEU A 114 40.74 6.40 31.14
CA LEU A 114 39.68 5.77 30.35
C LEU A 114 40.03 4.34 29.91
N GLU A 115 41.31 4.00 29.78
CA GLU A 115 41.77 2.63 29.48
C GLU A 115 41.46 1.62 30.59
N GLU A 116 41.56 2.01 31.88
CA GLU A 116 41.14 1.12 32.98
C GLU A 116 39.64 0.79 32.96
N LYS A 117 38.81 1.65 32.37
CA LYS A 117 37.35 1.48 32.24
C LYS A 117 36.95 0.59 31.05
N LYS A 118 37.80 0.45 30.03
CA LYS A 118 37.51 -0.32 28.81
C LYS A 118 37.58 -1.85 28.99
N ASN A 119 38.15 -2.35 30.09
CA ASN A 119 38.39 -3.79 30.28
C ASN A 119 37.43 -4.47 31.28
N GLU A 120 36.20 -3.98 31.45
CA GLU A 120 35.15 -4.68 32.22
C GLU A 120 34.39 -5.66 31.31
N PHE A 121 34.70 -6.95 31.42
CA PHE A 121 34.02 -8.00 30.66
C PHE A 121 32.75 -8.44 31.39
N TYR A 122 31.59 -8.42 30.73
CA TYR A 122 30.30 -8.78 31.34
C TYR A 122 29.63 -9.95 30.62
N CYS A 123 29.24 -10.97 31.39
CA CYS A 123 28.50 -12.13 30.87
C CYS A 123 27.00 -11.95 31.10
N VAL A 124 26.25 -11.79 30.02
CA VAL A 124 24.78 -11.67 30.07
C VAL A 124 24.12 -12.94 30.62
N ALA A 125 24.59 -14.11 30.20
CA ALA A 125 24.03 -15.41 30.64
C ALA A 125 24.22 -15.71 32.13
N CYS A 126 25.25 -15.14 32.75
CA CYS A 126 25.61 -15.38 34.14
C CYS A 126 25.48 -14.16 35.04
N SER A 127 25.18 -12.99 34.47
CA SER A 127 25.14 -11.66 35.11
C SER A 127 26.38 -11.38 35.95
N LYS A 128 27.57 -11.70 35.42
CA LYS A 128 28.86 -11.56 36.12
C LYS A 128 29.79 -10.63 35.38
N LYS A 129 30.40 -9.71 36.13
CA LYS A 129 31.48 -8.83 35.67
C LYS A 129 32.85 -9.40 36.03
N PHE A 130 33.79 -9.27 35.10
CA PHE A 130 35.16 -9.75 35.22
C PHE A 130 36.11 -8.61 34.86
N ARG A 131 37.16 -8.47 35.67
CA ARG A 131 38.13 -7.36 35.58
C ARG A 131 39.36 -7.72 34.74
N SER A 132 39.45 -8.97 34.28
CA SER A 132 40.59 -9.48 33.52
C SER A 132 40.12 -10.45 32.43
N ASP A 133 40.67 -10.30 31.23
CA ASP A 133 40.44 -11.16 30.07
C ASP A 133 40.70 -12.65 30.39
N LYS A 134 41.73 -12.95 31.20
CA LYS A 134 42.03 -14.34 31.61
C LYS A 134 40.90 -14.96 32.44
N GLN A 135 40.27 -14.17 33.31
CA GLN A 135 39.13 -14.65 34.11
C GLN A 135 37.88 -14.85 33.23
N TRP A 136 37.71 -13.99 32.22
CA TRP A 136 36.63 -14.08 31.24
C TRP A 136 36.72 -15.37 30.39
N LYS A 137 37.90 -15.65 29.81
CA LYS A 137 38.11 -16.87 29.01
C LYS A 137 37.88 -18.16 29.81
N ASN A 138 38.32 -18.17 31.08
CA ASN A 138 38.05 -19.28 31.97
C ASN A 138 36.56 -19.42 32.31
N HIS A 139 35.84 -18.30 32.46
CA HIS A 139 34.40 -18.30 32.68
C HIS A 139 33.63 -18.85 31.48
N GLU A 140 33.95 -18.40 30.27
CA GLU A 140 33.35 -18.86 29.00
C GLU A 140 33.54 -20.36 28.78
N GLN A 141 34.72 -20.89 29.15
CA GLN A 141 35.00 -22.32 28.99
C GLN A 141 34.42 -23.18 30.11
N SER A 142 33.99 -22.59 31.22
CA SER A 142 33.48 -23.30 32.38
C SER A 142 32.19 -24.06 32.07
N LYS A 143 32.04 -25.24 32.67
CA LYS A 143 30.86 -26.10 32.50
C LYS A 143 29.57 -25.36 32.88
N LYS A 144 29.61 -24.57 33.95
CA LYS A 144 28.46 -23.79 34.44
C LYS A 144 28.00 -22.68 33.48
N HIS A 145 28.94 -22.03 32.77
CA HIS A 145 28.57 -21.05 31.74
C HIS A 145 27.95 -21.74 30.53
N LYS A 146 28.55 -22.85 30.08
CA LYS A 146 28.06 -23.64 28.95
C LYS A 146 26.68 -24.23 29.20
N GLU A 147 26.43 -24.77 30.39
CA GLU A 147 25.11 -25.28 30.80
C GLU A 147 24.05 -24.16 30.77
N LYS A 148 24.31 -23.00 31.41
CA LYS A 148 23.38 -21.86 31.39
C LYS A 148 23.21 -21.23 30.01
N ALA A 149 24.27 -21.18 29.19
CA ALA A 149 24.19 -20.67 27.83
C ALA A 149 23.42 -21.63 26.91
N ALA A 150 23.51 -22.94 27.13
CA ALA A 150 22.72 -23.94 26.42
C ALA A 150 21.25 -23.87 26.83
N GLU A 151 20.96 -23.73 28.13
CA GLU A 151 19.61 -23.54 28.68
C GLU A 151 18.94 -22.29 28.08
N LEU A 152 19.64 -21.14 28.10
CA LEU A 152 19.12 -19.92 27.47
C LEU A 152 18.89 -20.07 25.96
N ARG A 153 19.77 -20.79 25.25
CA ARG A 153 19.59 -21.07 23.82
C ARG A 153 18.43 -22.02 23.53
N GLU A 154 18.11 -22.93 24.45
CA GLU A 154 16.98 -23.83 24.31
C GLU A 154 15.67 -23.10 24.59
N ALA A 155 15.61 -22.25 25.63
CA ALA A 155 14.44 -21.44 25.91
C ALA A 155 14.01 -20.57 24.70
N PHE A 156 14.97 -19.92 24.02
CA PHE A 156 14.66 -19.18 22.79
C PHE A 156 14.18 -20.08 21.65
N ARG A 157 14.70 -21.32 21.54
CA ARG A 157 14.23 -22.28 20.53
C ARG A 157 12.80 -22.77 20.83
N GLU A 158 12.50 -23.03 22.09
CA GLU A 158 11.15 -23.43 22.52
C GLU A 158 10.14 -22.31 22.24
N GLU A 159 10.50 -21.05 22.52
CA GLU A 159 9.69 -19.88 22.15
C GLU A 159 9.49 -19.80 20.63
N ASP A 160 10.56 -19.90 19.83
CA ASP A 160 10.46 -19.86 18.36
C ASP A 160 9.55 -20.97 17.80
N ILE A 161 9.63 -22.18 18.35
CA ILE A 161 8.78 -23.32 17.96
C ILE A 161 7.32 -23.07 18.35
N GLU A 162 7.05 -22.52 19.54
CA GLU A 162 5.70 -22.17 19.98
C GLU A 162 5.05 -21.14 19.03
N TYR A 163 5.81 -20.12 18.59
CA TYR A 163 5.35 -19.15 17.60
C TYR A 163 5.09 -19.78 16.22
N GLU A 164 5.93 -20.73 15.78
CA GLU A 164 5.73 -21.46 14.52
C GLU A 164 4.49 -22.36 14.56
N GLU A 165 4.25 -23.06 15.67
CA GLU A 165 3.05 -23.89 15.85
C GLU A 165 1.77 -23.04 15.88
N GLU A 166 1.80 -21.89 16.55
CA GLU A 166 0.66 -20.95 16.57
C GLU A 166 0.38 -20.37 15.17
N ALA A 167 1.42 -20.06 14.39
CA ALA A 167 1.30 -19.59 13.01
C ALA A 167 0.68 -20.66 12.10
N LEU A 168 1.08 -21.93 12.23
CA LEU A 168 0.52 -23.05 11.48
C LEU A 168 -0.94 -23.34 11.88
N HIS A 169 -1.26 -23.28 13.17
CA HIS A 169 -2.63 -23.42 13.67
C HIS A 169 -3.56 -22.33 13.12
N ASN A 170 -3.07 -21.09 13.09
CA ASN A 170 -3.81 -19.97 12.51
C ASN A 170 -4.02 -20.15 10.99
N GLN A 171 -3.01 -20.63 10.27
CA GLN A 171 -3.13 -20.91 8.83
C GLN A 171 -4.14 -22.03 8.52
N GLY A 172 -4.21 -23.06 9.37
CA GLY A 172 -5.24 -24.11 9.28
C GLY A 172 -6.66 -23.58 9.51
N CYS A 173 -6.83 -22.66 10.45
CA CYS A 173 -8.10 -21.96 10.69
C CYS A 173 -8.52 -21.11 9.49
N TYR A 174 -7.59 -20.41 8.83
CA TYR A 174 -7.87 -19.66 7.60
C TYR A 174 -8.29 -20.59 6.43
N GLN A 175 -7.62 -21.73 6.25
CA GLN A 175 -7.97 -22.71 5.21
C GLN A 175 -9.35 -23.36 5.47
N ALA A 176 -9.67 -23.70 6.72
CA ALA A 176 -10.97 -24.24 7.10
C ALA A 176 -12.09 -23.20 6.92
N TRP A 177 -11.85 -21.95 7.32
CA TRP A 177 -12.79 -20.83 7.12
C TRP A 177 -13.01 -20.54 5.63
N TYR A 178 -11.95 -20.54 4.82
CA TYR A 178 -12.05 -20.32 3.38
C TYR A 178 -12.79 -21.46 2.65
N SER A 179 -12.57 -22.71 3.08
CA SER A 179 -13.29 -23.88 2.55
C SER A 179 -14.77 -23.88 2.95
N PHE A 180 -15.09 -23.44 4.17
CA PHE A 180 -16.47 -23.23 4.61
C PHE A 180 -17.16 -22.12 3.79
N TRP A 181 -16.49 -20.97 3.62
CA TRP A 181 -16.98 -19.85 2.82
C TRP A 181 -17.17 -20.22 1.32
N MET A 182 -16.27 -21.02 0.75
CA MET A 182 -16.38 -21.53 -0.62
C MET A 182 -17.52 -22.55 -0.80
N ASN A 183 -17.78 -23.40 0.18
CA ASN A 183 -18.86 -24.39 0.11
C ASN A 183 -20.25 -23.79 0.37
N ASP A 184 -20.33 -22.67 1.10
CA ASP A 184 -21.60 -21.96 1.38
C ASP A 184 -22.17 -21.24 0.13
N GLN A 185 -21.38 -21.08 -0.95
CA GLN A 185 -21.90 -20.59 -2.24
C GLN A 185 -22.71 -21.61 -3.05
N LYS A 186 -22.73 -22.89 -2.66
CA LYS A 186 -23.46 -23.95 -3.40
C LYS A 186 -24.75 -24.43 -2.74
N SER A 187 -25.13 -23.88 -1.58
CA SER A 187 -26.38 -24.21 -0.90
C SER A 187 -27.22 -22.96 -0.60
N ALA A 188 -27.52 -22.16 -1.63
CA ALA A 188 -28.62 -21.21 -1.57
C ALA A 188 -29.95 -21.97 -1.69
N VAL A 189 -30.31 -22.70 -0.64
CA VAL A 189 -31.69 -23.15 -0.41
C VAL A 189 -32.31 -22.11 0.52
N GLN A 190 -33.42 -21.51 0.08
CA GLN A 190 -34.27 -20.67 0.93
C GLN A 190 -34.63 -21.46 2.19
N VAL A 191 -34.30 -20.91 3.36
CA VAL A 191 -34.87 -21.36 4.62
C VAL A 191 -35.51 -20.17 5.31
N ASP A 192 -36.83 -20.25 5.36
CA ASP A 192 -37.70 -19.39 6.12
C ASP A 192 -37.38 -19.52 7.61
N GLY A 193 -37.50 -18.40 8.33
CA GLY A 193 -36.95 -18.25 9.66
C GLY A 193 -37.49 -19.22 10.71
N SER A 194 -36.57 -19.86 11.43
CA SER A 194 -36.64 -20.05 12.89
C SER A 194 -35.38 -20.75 13.41
N GLY A 195 -34.65 -20.09 14.32
CA GLY A 195 -33.95 -20.76 15.42
C GLY A 195 -32.48 -21.17 15.26
N CYS A 196 -31.64 -20.48 16.05
CA CYS A 196 -30.41 -20.92 16.72
C CYS A 196 -29.04 -20.77 16.00
N THR A 197 -28.21 -19.92 16.59
CA THR A 197 -26.78 -19.69 16.31
C THR A 197 -25.88 -20.54 17.23
N PRO A 198 -24.68 -20.92 16.77
CA PRO A 198 -23.53 -21.09 17.67
C PRO A 198 -22.54 -19.91 17.57
N TYR A 199 -22.32 -19.29 18.72
CA TYR A 199 -21.35 -18.24 19.09
C TYR A 199 -19.89 -18.61 18.74
N SER A 200 -18.92 -17.71 18.56
CA SER A 200 -18.84 -16.28 18.91
C SER A 200 -18.11 -15.49 17.83
N TRP A 201 -18.78 -14.53 17.21
CA TRP A 201 -18.17 -13.60 16.27
C TRP A 201 -17.59 -12.41 17.05
N CYS A 202 -16.34 -12.05 16.74
CA CYS A 202 -15.66 -10.87 17.25
C CYS A 202 -16.55 -9.62 17.08
N THR A 203 -16.94 -9.02 18.20
CA THR A 203 -17.89 -7.90 18.30
C THR A 203 -17.45 -6.68 17.49
N THR A 204 -16.17 -6.58 17.12
CA THR A 204 -15.59 -5.49 16.33
C THR A 204 -16.02 -5.54 14.85
N CYS A 205 -16.17 -6.73 14.25
CA CYS A 205 -16.53 -6.86 12.84
C CYS A 205 -18.03 -6.59 12.57
N ALA A 206 -18.89 -6.86 13.54
CA ALA A 206 -20.34 -6.64 13.42
C ALA A 206 -20.72 -5.14 13.39
N VAL A 207 -19.93 -4.28 14.04
CA VAL A 207 -20.18 -2.83 14.11
C VAL A 207 -19.83 -2.14 12.78
N LEU A 208 -18.83 -2.64 12.05
CA LEU A 208 -18.42 -2.04 10.77
C LEU A 208 -19.35 -2.41 9.60
N PHE A 209 -20.00 -3.57 9.64
CA PHE A 209 -20.91 -4.01 8.56
C PHE A 209 -22.29 -3.31 8.62
N LYS A 210 -22.81 -3.00 9.81
CA LYS A 210 -24.13 -2.37 9.98
C LYS A 210 -24.18 -0.88 9.61
N ASN A 211 -23.05 -0.19 9.52
CA ASN A 211 -23.01 1.25 9.25
C ASN A 211 -22.72 1.62 7.78
N GLY A 212 -22.79 0.67 6.85
CA GLY A 212 -22.84 0.95 5.41
C GLY A 212 -21.63 1.69 4.82
N ASN A 213 -20.47 1.64 5.46
CA ASN A 213 -19.32 2.49 5.09
C ASN A 213 -18.09 1.70 4.62
N MET A 214 -18.31 0.59 3.89
CA MET A 214 -17.21 -0.15 3.27
C MET A 214 -17.63 -0.60 1.87
N SER A 215 -17.21 0.18 0.86
CA SER A 215 -17.38 -0.20 -0.54
C SER A 215 -16.43 -1.35 -0.89
N THR A 216 -16.80 -2.15 -1.88
CA THR A 216 -15.99 -3.25 -2.45
C THR A 216 -14.61 -2.80 -2.94
N GLU A 217 -14.39 -1.49 -3.12
CA GLU A 217 -13.08 -0.92 -3.47
C GLU A 217 -12.08 -0.87 -2.30
N MET A 218 -12.53 -0.81 -1.04
CA MET A 218 -11.61 -0.88 0.12
C MET A 218 -11.06 -2.28 0.33
N ILE A 219 -11.83 -3.31 0.01
CA ILE A 219 -11.42 -4.71 0.19
C ILE A 219 -10.29 -5.05 -0.80
N SER A 220 -10.39 -4.59 -2.05
CA SER A 220 -9.32 -4.70 -3.05
C SER A 220 -8.03 -3.98 -2.63
N SER A 221 -8.16 -2.79 -2.04
CA SER A 221 -7.02 -1.94 -1.68
C SER A 221 -6.19 -2.48 -0.50
N VAL A 222 -6.85 -3.12 0.48
CA VAL A 222 -6.17 -3.76 1.62
C VAL A 222 -5.55 -5.09 1.21
N TRP A 223 -6.22 -5.88 0.38
CA TRP A 223 -5.68 -7.13 -0.15
C TRP A 223 -4.49 -6.91 -1.09
N LEU A 224 -4.50 -5.86 -1.92
CA LEU A 224 -3.38 -5.53 -2.80
C LEU A 224 -2.16 -5.05 -2.00
N LYS A 225 -2.35 -4.32 -0.89
CA LYS A 225 -1.26 -3.90 0.00
C LYS A 225 -0.66 -5.07 0.80
N VAL A 226 -1.48 -6.02 1.22
CA VAL A 226 -1.02 -7.25 1.91
C VAL A 226 -0.30 -8.17 0.92
N LEU A 227 -0.78 -8.30 -0.32
CA LEU A 227 -0.09 -9.06 -1.38
C LEU A 227 1.23 -8.41 -1.83
N ILE A 228 1.31 -7.07 -1.89
CA ILE A 228 2.56 -6.36 -2.20
C ILE A 228 3.58 -6.54 -1.06
N HIS A 229 3.16 -6.43 0.21
CA HIS A 229 4.06 -6.69 1.35
C HIS A 229 4.51 -8.15 1.46
N LEU A 230 3.67 -9.13 1.09
CA LEU A 230 4.03 -10.54 1.03
C LEU A 230 4.92 -10.90 -0.16
N PHE A 231 4.90 -10.10 -1.24
CA PHE A 231 5.80 -10.28 -2.39
C PHE A 231 7.17 -9.66 -2.15
N ASP A 232 7.25 -8.52 -1.45
CA ASP A 232 8.53 -7.89 -1.08
C ASP A 232 9.31 -8.69 -0.02
N LEU A 233 8.63 -9.40 0.88
CA LEU A 233 9.29 -10.29 1.85
C LEU A 233 9.86 -11.58 1.23
N ARG A 234 9.41 -11.96 0.02
CA ARG A 234 9.85 -13.20 -0.66
C ARG A 234 10.99 -13.00 -1.66
N LEU A 235 11.35 -11.76 -1.99
CA LEU A 235 12.48 -11.43 -2.87
C LEU A 235 13.74 -10.97 -2.11
N GLY A 236 13.69 -10.89 -0.78
CA GLY A 236 14.82 -10.48 0.06
C GLY A 236 15.80 -11.59 0.48
N GLU A 237 15.57 -12.85 0.09
CA GLU A 237 16.46 -13.98 0.45
C GLU A 237 17.33 -14.49 -0.70
N HIS A 238 17.35 -13.81 -1.84
CA HIS A 238 18.34 -14.06 -2.88
C HIS A 238 18.76 -12.75 -3.56
N ILE A 239 19.64 -12.00 -2.87
CA ILE A 239 20.85 -11.29 -3.35
C ILE A 239 21.51 -10.62 -2.14
#